data_AF-A0A3N5HUH7-F1
#
_entry.id   AF-A0A3N5HUH7-F1
#
_cell.length_a   1.000
_cell.length_b   1.000
_cell.length_c   1.000
_cell.angle_alpha   90.00
_cell.angle_beta   90.00
_cell.angle_gamma   90.00
#
_symmetry.space_group_name_H-M   'P 1'
#
loop_
_entity.id
_entity.type
_entity.pdbx_description
1 polymer ?
#
loop_
_entity_poly.entity_id
_entity_poly.type
_entity_poly.pdbx_seq_one_letter_code
_entity_poly.pdbx_strand_id
1 'polypeptide(L)'
;MTPHTRIPSTTAFPSRLGGWNCHALLFAAILLGLLAAGCASSPDVAHFKEGVALAKSGQPSEAAAAYLAALDANPGLIEARLNLGVLLYKQRLYTQAEREFRLVLGQDPEHVTARENLATTLEAKGGYDEEAYQQWRLALVSETRPEWKAYGKQATTRLDEKLRAVVDQDVGGPLSDVDTTLPKFAVMSRPHDVALVIGIEKYQKLIPARYARADAEQVANYLRALGYAPRNVEVLLNERATQAAIRLALEQWLPDHVRADSRVLVYYSGHGSVNPATGETYLVPHDGDPAYLLSTAYPTKMLYAKLAELKAKQVVVTLDSCFSGQGGRSVLMEGARPAVAKLEDPTLAARHLAVLAASEGTQISTFSKANRHGLFTYYWLKALQDGQQDLAAIYDYVSPKVQDEAKLQNVQQSPSLRPGPEQIRGKFALWDKQ
;
A
#
# COMPACT_ATOMS: atom_id res chain seq x y z
N MET A 1 28.24 15.56 -14.10
CA MET A 1 28.29 16.47 -12.94
C MET A 1 26.99 16.32 -12.17
N THR A 2 27.03 16.04 -10.87
CA THR A 2 25.84 15.88 -10.02
C THR A 2 25.41 17.24 -9.43
N PRO A 3 24.14 17.65 -9.55
CA PRO A 3 23.68 18.90 -8.97
C PRO A 3 23.45 18.75 -7.46
N HIS A 4 24.28 19.40 -6.65
CA HIS A 4 24.04 19.53 -5.20
C HIS A 4 22.98 20.61 -4.93
N THR A 5 21.71 20.25 -5.11
CA THR A 5 20.58 21.10 -4.72
C THR A 5 20.52 21.23 -3.20
N ARG A 6 20.66 22.46 -2.68
CA ARG A 6 20.44 22.76 -1.25
C ARG A 6 18.96 22.69 -0.92
N ILE A 7 18.63 22.15 0.25
CA ILE A 7 17.29 22.27 0.85
C ILE A 7 17.07 23.74 1.21
N PRO A 8 15.99 24.41 0.76
CA PRO A 8 15.70 25.79 1.15
C PRO A 8 15.31 25.88 2.64
N SER A 9 15.91 26.82 3.35
CA SER A 9 15.67 27.00 4.80
C SER A 9 14.48 27.92 5.06
N THR A 10 13.46 27.42 5.75
CA THR A 10 12.30 28.24 6.16
C THR A 10 12.65 29.21 7.29
N THR A 11 12.10 30.42 7.21
CA THR A 11 12.32 31.53 8.15
C THR A 11 11.14 31.72 9.11
N ALA A 12 11.43 32.17 10.34
CA ALA A 12 10.42 32.47 11.35
C ALA A 12 9.95 33.94 11.27
N PHE A 13 8.74 34.22 11.74
CA PHE A 13 8.16 35.57 11.82
C PHE A 13 8.14 36.13 13.27
N PRO A 14 8.01 37.47 13.46
CA PRO A 14 8.39 38.15 14.71
C PRO A 14 7.21 38.51 15.64
N SER A 15 7.54 38.97 16.86
CA SER A 15 6.62 39.44 17.91
C SER A 15 6.62 40.97 18.08
N ARG A 16 5.54 41.56 18.62
CA ARG A 16 5.49 42.93 19.21
C ARG A 16 4.19 43.26 19.96
N LEU A 17 4.17 44.46 20.58
CA LEU A 17 3.14 45.05 21.48
C LEU A 17 3.18 44.48 22.92
N GLY A 18 2.95 45.27 23.99
CA GLY A 18 2.78 46.74 24.13
C GLY A 18 2.14 47.11 25.48
N GLY A 19 2.69 48.08 26.24
CA GLY A 19 2.15 48.51 27.56
C GLY A 19 0.83 49.32 27.47
N TRP A 20 0.17 49.74 28.55
CA TRP A 20 0.55 49.92 29.97
C TRP A 20 -0.57 49.34 30.90
N ASN A 21 -0.81 49.63 32.20
CA ASN A 21 -0.30 50.63 33.18
C ASN A 21 -0.53 50.17 34.65
N CYS A 22 -0.14 51.00 35.64
CA CYS A 22 -0.20 50.72 37.09
C CYS A 22 -1.60 50.90 37.74
N HIS A 23 -1.93 50.07 38.76
CA HIS A 23 -2.59 50.40 40.05
C HIS A 23 -2.94 49.13 40.88
N ALA A 24 -1.99 48.51 41.62
CA ALA A 24 -2.30 47.38 42.55
C ALA A 24 -1.18 47.03 43.58
N LEU A 25 -0.53 48.01 44.23
CA LEU A 25 0.67 47.80 45.07
C LEU A 25 0.45 47.15 46.46
N LEU A 26 -0.55 46.27 46.62
CA LEU A 26 -0.89 45.61 47.90
C LEU A 26 -1.07 44.07 47.83
N PHE A 27 -0.82 43.45 46.67
CA PHE A 27 -0.71 41.97 46.54
C PHE A 27 0.75 41.46 46.44
N ALA A 28 1.72 42.35 46.68
CA ALA A 28 3.13 42.15 46.34
C ALA A 28 3.90 41.12 47.19
N ALA A 29 3.32 40.56 48.26
CA ALA A 29 4.01 39.63 49.16
C ALA A 29 3.77 38.14 48.86
N ILE A 30 2.60 37.77 48.31
CA ILE A 30 2.27 36.36 47.99
C ILE A 30 2.50 36.06 46.51
N LEU A 31 2.34 37.05 45.61
CA LEU A 31 2.75 36.87 44.20
C LEU A 31 4.28 36.80 44.02
N LEU A 32 5.09 37.28 44.96
CA LEU A 32 6.56 37.24 44.81
C LEU A 32 7.14 35.81 44.83
N GLY A 33 6.44 34.86 45.46
CA GLY A 33 6.79 33.43 45.40
C GLY A 33 6.35 32.72 44.11
N LEU A 34 5.47 33.34 43.30
CA LEU A 34 4.91 32.75 42.07
C LEU A 34 5.33 33.49 40.79
N LEU A 35 5.76 34.75 40.87
CA LEU A 35 6.38 35.48 39.75
C LEU A 35 7.86 35.10 39.54
N ALA A 36 8.47 34.37 40.46
CA ALA A 36 9.77 33.72 40.26
C ALA A 36 9.70 32.52 39.29
N ALA A 37 8.50 32.03 38.94
CA ALA A 37 8.29 31.01 37.90
C ALA A 37 8.31 31.60 36.46
N GLY A 38 9.00 32.72 36.26
CA GLY A 38 9.03 33.46 35.00
C GLY A 38 9.78 32.72 33.88
N CYS A 39 9.03 32.22 32.89
CA CYS A 39 9.53 31.82 31.57
C CYS A 39 10.63 30.74 31.51
N ALA A 40 10.72 29.85 32.51
CA ALA A 40 11.34 28.55 32.29
C ALA A 40 10.50 27.77 31.27
N SER A 41 10.97 27.66 30.02
CA SER A 41 10.32 26.76 29.05
C SER A 41 10.49 25.32 29.51
N SER A 42 9.50 24.47 29.24
CA SER A 42 9.54 23.05 29.57
C SER A 42 10.81 22.37 29.01
N PRO A 43 11.34 21.32 29.67
CA PRO A 43 12.65 20.75 29.32
C PRO A 43 12.75 20.30 27.86
N ASP A 44 11.66 19.74 27.31
CA ASP A 44 11.54 19.37 25.91
C ASP A 44 11.71 20.56 24.95
N VAL A 45 11.01 21.66 25.23
CA VAL A 45 11.09 22.92 24.46
C VAL A 45 12.46 23.61 24.65
N ALA A 46 13.11 23.45 25.81
CA ALA A 46 14.45 23.97 26.06
C ALA A 46 15.50 23.22 25.22
N HIS A 47 15.56 21.89 25.35
CA HIS A 47 16.51 21.04 24.62
C HIS A 47 16.24 21.05 23.10
N PHE A 48 14.99 21.20 22.66
CA PHE A 48 14.67 21.41 21.25
C PHE A 48 15.28 22.71 20.69
N LYS A 49 15.16 23.84 21.41
CA LYS A 49 15.76 25.12 21.01
C LYS A 49 17.29 25.06 20.99
N GLU A 50 17.87 24.39 21.97
CA GLU A 50 19.30 24.08 22.05
C GLU A 50 19.77 23.28 20.83
N GLY A 51 19.09 22.17 20.50
CA GLY A 51 19.37 21.37 19.30
C GLY A 51 19.26 22.17 17.99
N VAL A 52 18.27 23.06 17.88
CA VAL A 52 18.13 23.97 16.73
C VAL A 52 19.29 24.98 16.66
N ALA A 53 19.80 25.47 17.79
CA ALA A 53 20.94 26.39 17.83
C ALA A 53 22.25 25.69 17.47
N LEU A 54 22.50 24.49 18.02
CA LEU A 54 23.67 23.65 17.75
C LEU A 54 23.70 23.20 16.27
N ALA A 55 22.56 22.78 15.71
CA ALA A 55 22.44 22.39 14.31
C ALA A 55 22.70 23.54 13.34
N LYS A 56 22.33 24.79 13.70
CA LYS A 56 22.68 26.01 12.95
C LYS A 56 24.16 26.38 13.11
N SER A 57 24.76 26.04 14.24
CA SER A 57 26.16 26.32 14.59
C SER A 57 27.15 25.27 14.08
N GLY A 58 26.69 24.30 13.28
CA GLY A 58 27.54 23.24 12.71
C GLY A 58 28.00 22.17 13.70
N GLN A 59 27.28 21.98 14.81
CA GLN A 59 27.57 21.03 15.88
C GLN A 59 26.54 19.88 15.85
N PRO A 60 26.73 18.85 14.98
CA PRO A 60 25.70 17.84 14.71
C PRO A 60 25.57 16.77 15.80
N SER A 61 26.64 16.46 16.52
CA SER A 61 26.63 15.45 17.58
C SER A 61 25.86 15.96 18.80
N GLU A 62 26.17 17.21 19.16
CA GLU A 62 25.60 17.97 20.25
C GLU A 62 24.12 18.29 19.95
N ALA A 63 23.80 18.69 18.71
CA ALA A 63 22.43 18.89 18.28
C ALA A 63 21.59 17.59 18.32
N ALA A 64 22.17 16.46 17.94
CA ALA A 64 21.49 15.16 18.04
C ALA A 64 21.24 14.77 19.51
N ALA A 65 22.21 14.99 20.40
CA ALA A 65 22.04 14.76 21.84
C ALA A 65 20.94 15.65 22.44
N ALA A 66 20.88 16.93 22.08
CA ALA A 66 19.83 17.84 22.53
C ALA A 66 18.44 17.47 21.98
N TYR A 67 18.33 17.04 20.71
CA TYR A 67 17.06 16.51 20.20
C TYR A 67 16.64 15.20 20.88
N LEU A 68 17.58 14.33 21.25
CA LEU A 68 17.27 13.11 22.01
C LEU A 68 16.78 13.47 23.43
N ALA A 69 17.47 14.35 24.15
CA ALA A 69 17.01 14.84 25.46
C ALA A 69 15.61 15.49 25.41
N ALA A 70 15.28 16.19 24.31
CA ALA A 70 13.95 16.72 24.09
C ALA A 70 12.89 15.61 23.89
N LEU A 71 13.26 14.51 23.22
CA LEU A 71 12.40 13.35 22.98
C LEU A 71 12.29 12.41 24.19
N ASP A 72 13.29 12.37 25.06
CA ASP A 72 13.24 11.67 26.36
C ASP A 72 12.28 12.39 27.32
N ALA A 73 12.28 13.73 27.30
CA ALA A 73 11.31 14.56 28.03
C ALA A 73 9.90 14.54 27.41
N ASN A 74 9.80 14.43 26.08
CA ASN A 74 8.53 14.39 25.34
C ASN A 74 8.63 13.53 24.07
N PRO A 75 8.30 12.21 24.14
CA PRO A 75 8.34 11.32 22.98
C PRO A 75 7.37 11.69 21.84
N GLY A 76 6.39 12.57 22.13
CA GLY A 76 5.43 13.12 21.17
C GLY A 76 5.90 14.36 20.41
N LEU A 77 7.09 14.89 20.69
CA LEU A 77 7.57 16.13 20.08
C LEU A 77 8.03 15.93 18.63
N ILE A 78 7.07 15.99 17.71
CA ILE A 78 7.24 15.78 16.25
C ILE A 78 8.36 16.65 15.69
N GLU A 79 8.47 17.92 16.08
CA GLU A 79 9.47 18.85 15.55
C GLU A 79 10.90 18.46 15.92
N ALA A 80 11.12 17.95 17.13
CA ALA A 80 12.43 17.43 17.55
C ALA A 80 12.79 16.17 16.75
N ARG A 81 11.81 15.28 16.55
CA ARG A 81 11.97 14.05 15.76
C ARG A 81 12.26 14.34 14.28
N LEU A 82 11.51 15.26 13.67
CA LEU A 82 11.68 15.70 12.29
C LEU A 82 13.06 16.36 12.08
N ASN A 83 13.48 17.23 13.00
CA ASN A 83 14.79 17.89 12.92
C ASN A 83 15.96 16.90 13.16
N LEU A 84 15.80 15.93 14.06
CA LEU A 84 16.76 14.83 14.23
C LEU A 84 16.88 14.01 12.94
N GLY A 85 15.76 13.62 12.32
CA GLY A 85 15.77 12.93 11.02
C GLY A 85 16.50 13.73 9.92
N VAL A 86 16.23 15.05 9.81
CA VAL A 86 16.90 15.94 8.85
C VAL A 86 18.40 16.09 9.13
N LEU A 87 18.80 16.07 10.40
CA LEU A 87 20.20 16.12 10.83
C LEU A 87 20.94 14.80 10.52
N LEU A 88 20.29 13.66 10.71
CA LEU A 88 20.79 12.33 10.34
C LEU A 88 20.93 12.18 8.82
N TYR A 89 19.94 12.66 8.04
CA TYR A 89 19.99 12.70 6.58
C TYR A 89 21.20 13.51 6.06
N LYS A 90 21.46 14.69 6.63
CA LYS A 90 22.63 15.52 6.27
C LYS A 90 23.96 14.82 6.56
N GLN A 91 24.01 13.98 7.58
CA GLN A 91 25.16 13.13 7.92
C GLN A 91 25.23 11.82 7.10
N ARG A 92 24.32 11.64 6.12
CA ARG A 92 24.16 10.41 5.31
C ARG A 92 23.79 9.15 6.09
N LEU A 93 23.29 9.31 7.32
CA LEU A 93 22.82 8.22 8.19
C LEU A 93 21.38 7.81 7.81
N TYR A 94 21.17 7.50 6.53
CA TYR A 94 19.84 7.41 5.91
C TYR A 94 18.91 6.41 6.61
N THR A 95 19.40 5.24 7.03
CA THR A 95 18.61 4.25 7.77
C THR A 95 18.10 4.78 9.13
N GLN A 96 18.86 5.66 9.79
CA GLN A 96 18.44 6.27 11.05
C GLN A 96 17.46 7.42 10.80
N ALA A 97 17.70 8.24 9.77
CA ALA A 97 16.80 9.31 9.34
C ALA A 97 15.42 8.74 8.93
N GLU A 98 15.41 7.68 8.13
CA GLU A 98 14.22 6.94 7.70
C GLU A 98 13.38 6.48 8.89
N ARG A 99 14.01 5.90 9.92
CA ARG A 99 13.34 5.48 11.16
C ARG A 99 12.65 6.66 11.86
N GLU A 100 13.31 7.81 12.00
CA GLU A 100 12.67 8.98 12.64
C GLU A 100 11.52 9.54 11.79
N PHE A 101 11.62 9.57 10.46
CA PHE A 101 10.50 10.00 9.60
C PHE A 101 9.33 9.00 9.60
N ARG A 102 9.59 7.68 9.62
CA ARG A 102 8.55 6.66 9.82
C ARG A 102 7.86 6.82 11.18
N LEU A 103 8.60 7.16 12.25
CA LEU A 103 8.05 7.43 13.58
C LEU A 103 7.19 8.70 13.60
N VAL A 104 7.56 9.78 12.90
CA VAL A 104 6.67 10.95 12.72
C VAL A 104 5.38 10.54 11.99
N LEU A 105 5.47 9.75 10.92
CA LEU A 105 4.28 9.29 10.17
C LEU A 105 3.40 8.29 10.94
N GLY A 106 3.94 7.67 12.00
CA GLY A 106 3.15 6.90 12.97
C GLY A 106 2.43 7.75 14.02
N GLN A 107 2.82 9.02 14.18
CA GLN A 107 2.19 10.00 15.08
C GLN A 107 1.20 10.91 14.31
N ASP A 108 1.59 11.39 13.13
CA ASP A 108 0.75 12.12 12.17
C ASP A 108 0.91 11.52 10.75
N PRO A 109 -0.02 10.66 10.31
CA PRO A 109 -0.01 10.07 8.98
C PRO A 109 -0.21 11.07 7.82
N GLU A 110 -0.67 12.30 8.05
CA GLU A 110 -0.80 13.33 7.01
C GLU A 110 0.40 14.30 6.95
N HIS A 111 1.42 14.14 7.81
CA HIS A 111 2.54 15.07 7.97
C HIS A 111 3.39 15.23 6.69
N VAL A 112 3.02 16.19 5.83
CA VAL A 112 3.58 16.39 4.48
C VAL A 112 5.11 16.44 4.49
N THR A 113 5.72 17.27 5.34
CA THR A 113 7.19 17.42 5.43
C THR A 113 7.91 16.13 5.85
N ALA A 114 7.24 15.20 6.53
CA ALA A 114 7.83 13.92 6.90
C ALA A 114 7.80 12.95 5.71
N ARG A 115 6.75 13.02 4.88
CA ARG A 115 6.66 12.27 3.61
C ARG A 115 7.70 12.76 2.59
N GLU A 116 7.87 14.07 2.43
CA GLU A 116 8.92 14.67 1.58
C GLU A 116 10.33 14.22 2.01
N ASN A 117 10.64 14.33 3.30
CA ASN A 117 11.93 13.95 3.84
C ASN A 117 12.17 12.43 3.77
N LEU A 118 11.14 11.61 4.02
CA LEU A 118 11.22 10.15 3.87
C LEU A 118 11.47 9.77 2.40
N ALA A 119 10.72 10.33 1.46
CA ALA A 119 10.90 10.08 0.02
C ALA A 119 12.33 10.44 -0.43
N THR A 120 12.80 11.64 -0.06
CA THR A 120 14.17 12.11 -0.34
C THR A 120 15.23 11.20 0.31
N THR A 121 14.97 10.69 1.52
CA THR A 121 15.87 9.78 2.23
C THR A 121 15.95 8.41 1.56
N LEU A 122 14.83 7.85 1.10
CA LEU A 122 14.78 6.58 0.37
C LEU A 122 15.56 6.68 -0.95
N GLU A 123 15.34 7.75 -1.73
CA GLU A 123 16.12 8.02 -2.95
C GLU A 123 17.63 8.13 -2.66
N ALA A 124 18.02 8.83 -1.59
CA ALA A 124 19.42 9.02 -1.22
C ALA A 124 20.10 7.76 -0.65
N LYS A 125 19.31 6.83 -0.07
CA LYS A 125 19.75 5.50 0.40
C LYS A 125 20.14 4.56 -0.75
N GLY A 126 19.90 4.97 -2.01
CA GLY A 126 20.12 4.16 -3.21
C GLY A 126 18.88 3.35 -3.63
N GLY A 127 17.79 3.46 -2.88
CA GLY A 127 16.51 2.86 -3.22
C GLY A 127 15.75 3.71 -4.23
N TYR A 128 15.81 3.34 -5.51
CA TYR A 128 14.78 3.75 -6.49
C TYR A 128 13.50 2.91 -6.28
N ASP A 129 13.06 2.85 -5.03
CA ASP A 129 11.98 1.98 -4.58
C ASP A 129 10.62 2.65 -4.77
N GLU A 130 9.62 1.81 -5.00
CA GLU A 130 8.21 2.13 -5.19
C GLU A 130 7.64 2.95 -4.01
N GLU A 131 8.16 2.72 -2.79
CA GLU A 131 7.82 3.51 -1.61
C GLU A 131 8.22 4.99 -1.75
N ALA A 132 9.40 5.31 -2.32
CA ALA A 132 9.82 6.71 -2.50
C ALA A 132 8.87 7.46 -3.45
N TYR A 133 8.43 6.80 -4.51
CA TYR A 133 7.43 7.33 -5.45
C TYR A 133 6.07 7.56 -4.76
N GLN A 134 5.61 6.58 -3.97
CA GLN A 134 4.33 6.68 -3.25
C GLN A 134 4.37 7.77 -2.15
N GLN A 135 5.47 7.90 -1.40
CA GLN A 135 5.63 8.98 -0.42
C GLN A 135 5.64 10.38 -1.09
N TRP A 136 6.26 10.52 -2.27
CA TRP A 136 6.15 11.75 -3.06
C TRP A 136 4.71 12.03 -3.54
N ARG A 137 4.00 11.03 -4.08
CA ARG A 137 2.59 11.19 -4.47
C ARG A 137 1.73 11.64 -3.30
N LEU A 138 1.91 11.03 -2.13
CA LEU A 138 1.17 11.35 -0.90
C LEU A 138 1.46 12.77 -0.39
N ALA A 139 2.71 13.22 -0.45
CA ALA A 139 3.07 14.60 -0.10
C ALA A 139 2.41 15.63 -1.04
N LEU A 140 2.47 15.40 -2.35
CA LEU A 140 1.99 16.33 -3.38
C LEU A 140 0.50 16.69 -3.30
N VAL A 141 -0.33 15.81 -2.69
CA VAL A 141 -1.78 16.03 -2.50
C VAL A 141 -2.06 17.24 -1.59
N SER A 142 -1.35 17.33 -0.46
CA SER A 142 -1.59 18.38 0.56
C SER A 142 -0.54 19.49 0.54
N GLU A 143 0.48 19.40 -0.34
CA GLU A 143 1.50 20.43 -0.45
C GLU A 143 0.93 21.79 -0.92
N THR A 144 1.60 22.88 -0.59
CA THR A 144 1.23 24.27 -0.97
C THR A 144 2.41 25.11 -1.49
N ARG A 145 3.64 24.85 -1.03
CA ARG A 145 4.90 25.51 -1.44
C ARG A 145 5.19 25.21 -2.92
N PRO A 146 5.25 26.21 -3.82
CA PRO A 146 5.46 25.98 -5.26
C PRO A 146 6.76 25.23 -5.59
N GLU A 147 7.84 25.55 -4.88
CA GLU A 147 9.16 24.91 -5.05
C GLU A 147 9.11 23.40 -4.78
N TRP A 148 8.45 23.00 -3.68
CA TRP A 148 8.31 21.58 -3.31
C TRP A 148 7.34 20.84 -4.22
N LYS A 149 6.28 21.50 -4.74
CA LYS A 149 5.45 20.92 -5.81
C LYS A 149 6.25 20.65 -7.08
N ALA A 150 7.11 21.59 -7.51
CA ALA A 150 7.95 21.39 -8.68
C ALA A 150 8.98 20.27 -8.47
N TYR A 151 9.65 20.25 -7.31
CA TYR A 151 10.63 19.23 -6.95
C TYR A 151 10.01 17.83 -6.84
N GLY A 152 8.89 17.70 -6.11
CA GLY A 152 8.17 16.43 -5.98
C GLY A 152 7.65 15.90 -7.32
N LYS A 153 7.13 16.77 -8.20
CA LYS A 153 6.77 16.37 -9.57
C LYS A 153 7.98 15.82 -10.33
N GLN A 154 9.11 16.55 -10.34
CA GLN A 154 10.34 16.11 -10.99
C GLN A 154 10.86 14.76 -10.43
N ALA A 155 10.75 14.56 -9.11
CA ALA A 155 11.12 13.31 -8.46
C ALA A 155 10.18 12.15 -8.88
N THR A 156 8.86 12.36 -8.88
CA THR A 156 7.92 11.32 -9.34
C THR A 156 8.13 10.91 -10.80
N THR A 157 8.39 11.84 -11.72
CA THR A 157 8.71 11.51 -13.12
C THR A 157 9.99 10.68 -13.22
N ARG A 158 11.07 11.11 -12.56
CA ARG A 158 12.36 10.40 -12.52
C ARG A 158 12.25 8.99 -11.92
N LEU A 159 11.35 8.79 -10.95
CA LEU A 159 11.10 7.49 -10.32
C LEU A 159 10.21 6.60 -11.20
N ASP A 160 9.18 7.13 -11.83
CA ASP A 160 8.31 6.41 -12.79
C ASP A 160 9.11 5.84 -13.98
N GLU A 161 9.98 6.65 -14.59
CA GLU A 161 10.93 6.22 -15.63
C GLU A 161 11.80 5.03 -15.19
N LYS A 162 12.28 5.04 -13.95
CA LYS A 162 13.14 3.98 -13.40
C LYS A 162 12.37 2.73 -12.99
N LEU A 163 11.21 2.87 -12.35
CA LEU A 163 10.35 1.75 -11.96
C LEU A 163 9.88 0.97 -13.18
N ARG A 164 9.56 1.65 -14.29
CA ARG A 164 9.27 1.00 -15.58
C ARG A 164 10.47 0.22 -16.13
N ALA A 165 11.68 0.76 -16.03
CA ALA A 165 12.90 0.07 -16.49
C ALA A 165 13.32 -1.13 -15.62
N VAL A 166 12.93 -1.18 -14.35
CA VAL A 166 13.23 -2.31 -13.43
C VAL A 166 12.40 -3.55 -13.78
N VAL A 167 11.14 -3.40 -14.19
CA VAL A 167 10.25 -4.55 -14.48
C VAL A 167 10.75 -5.42 -15.63
N ASP A 168 11.39 -4.84 -16.64
CA ASP A 168 11.98 -5.63 -17.73
C ASP A 168 13.22 -6.44 -17.30
N GLN A 169 13.75 -6.23 -16.10
CA GLN A 169 14.83 -7.02 -15.49
C GLN A 169 14.30 -8.10 -14.51
N ASP A 170 13.13 -7.89 -13.91
CA ASP A 170 12.49 -8.83 -12.97
C ASP A 170 12.20 -10.22 -13.57
N VAL A 171 12.24 -10.35 -14.91
CA VAL A 171 11.97 -11.58 -15.67
C VAL A 171 13.15 -12.58 -15.64
N GLY A 172 14.38 -12.13 -15.38
CA GLY A 172 15.61 -12.93 -15.60
C GLY A 172 16.15 -13.77 -14.44
N GLY A 173 15.49 -13.80 -13.28
CA GLY A 173 15.96 -14.51 -12.09
C GLY A 173 15.73 -16.04 -12.10
N PRO A 174 16.21 -16.77 -11.08
CA PRO A 174 15.76 -18.14 -10.82
C PRO A 174 14.25 -18.15 -10.48
N LEU A 175 13.58 -19.24 -10.82
CA LEU A 175 12.16 -19.46 -10.51
C LEU A 175 11.97 -19.94 -9.06
N SER A 176 10.78 -19.70 -8.50
CA SER A 176 10.40 -20.12 -7.15
C SER A 176 10.06 -21.62 -7.05
N ASP A 177 9.78 -22.11 -5.84
CA ASP A 177 9.25 -23.46 -5.63
C ASP A 177 7.80 -23.60 -6.12
N VAL A 178 6.99 -22.53 -6.03
CA VAL A 178 5.63 -22.47 -6.59
C VAL A 178 5.63 -22.39 -8.12
N ASP A 179 6.67 -21.85 -8.75
CA ASP A 179 6.89 -21.90 -10.20
C ASP A 179 7.27 -23.30 -10.69
N THR A 180 8.30 -23.88 -10.06
CA THR A 180 8.99 -25.08 -10.56
C THR A 180 8.27 -26.38 -10.26
N THR A 181 7.46 -26.42 -9.19
CA THR A 181 6.77 -27.63 -8.73
C THR A 181 5.25 -27.45 -8.83
N LEU A 182 4.69 -27.57 -10.04
CA LEU A 182 3.23 -27.73 -10.18
C LEU A 182 2.78 -28.99 -9.40
N PRO A 183 1.76 -28.88 -8.52
CA PRO A 183 1.37 -30.03 -7.71
C PRO A 183 0.83 -31.16 -8.58
N LYS A 184 1.19 -32.40 -8.23
CA LYS A 184 0.66 -33.62 -8.88
C LYS A 184 -0.75 -33.92 -8.38
N PHE A 185 -1.67 -32.98 -8.57
CA PHE A 185 -3.08 -33.18 -8.28
C PHE A 185 -3.62 -34.30 -9.18
N ALA A 186 -4.09 -35.41 -8.60
CA ALA A 186 -4.71 -36.50 -9.33
C ALA A 186 -6.19 -36.16 -9.65
N VAL A 187 -6.44 -35.10 -10.41
CA VAL A 187 -7.80 -34.58 -10.61
C VAL A 187 -8.50 -35.27 -11.78
N MET A 188 -9.76 -35.66 -11.55
CA MET A 188 -10.69 -35.92 -12.65
C MET A 188 -10.87 -34.64 -13.48
N SER A 189 -11.04 -34.75 -14.80
CA SER A 189 -11.29 -33.59 -15.65
C SER A 189 -12.53 -32.82 -15.18
N ARG A 190 -12.42 -31.48 -15.11
CA ARG A 190 -13.51 -30.58 -14.73
C ARG A 190 -13.92 -29.73 -15.93
N PRO A 191 -14.67 -30.31 -16.90
CA PRO A 191 -15.01 -29.64 -18.15
C PRO A 191 -16.00 -28.48 -18.00
N HIS A 192 -16.56 -28.28 -16.80
CA HIS A 192 -17.53 -27.24 -16.45
C HIS A 192 -17.03 -26.23 -15.40
N ASP A 193 -15.88 -26.45 -14.75
CA ASP A 193 -15.30 -25.42 -13.88
C ASP A 193 -14.71 -24.29 -14.76
N VAL A 194 -14.89 -23.03 -14.36
CA VAL A 194 -14.58 -21.83 -15.17
C VAL A 194 -13.72 -20.86 -14.38
N ALA A 195 -12.75 -20.24 -15.04
CA ALA A 195 -11.92 -19.20 -14.44
C ALA A 195 -11.71 -17.99 -15.35
N LEU A 196 -11.67 -16.82 -14.73
CA LEU A 196 -11.20 -15.58 -15.34
C LEU A 196 -9.99 -15.09 -14.54
N VAL A 197 -8.84 -14.99 -15.19
CA VAL A 197 -7.55 -14.69 -14.56
C VAL A 197 -7.01 -13.39 -15.16
N ILE A 198 -6.88 -12.36 -14.34
CA ILE A 198 -6.48 -11.02 -14.75
C ILE A 198 -5.15 -10.66 -14.07
N GLY A 199 -4.14 -10.31 -14.86
CA GLY A 199 -2.81 -9.93 -14.37
C GLY A 199 -2.28 -8.69 -15.06
N ILE A 200 -2.24 -7.57 -14.34
CA ILE A 200 -1.91 -6.27 -14.90
C ILE A 200 -0.69 -5.71 -14.18
N GLU A 201 0.47 -5.93 -14.79
CA GLU A 201 1.76 -5.40 -14.32
C GLU A 201 2.14 -4.13 -15.06
N LYS A 202 1.91 -4.06 -16.38
CA LYS A 202 2.18 -2.86 -17.19
C LYS A 202 0.92 -2.03 -17.41
N TYR A 203 1.03 -0.71 -17.20
CA TYR A 203 -0.03 0.28 -17.28
C TYR A 203 0.35 1.44 -18.21
N GLN A 204 -0.64 2.06 -18.86
CA GLN A 204 -0.38 3.19 -19.77
C GLN A 204 -0.04 4.50 -19.04
N LYS A 205 -0.64 4.75 -17.87
CA LYS A 205 -0.59 6.04 -17.17
C LYS A 205 -0.15 5.94 -15.70
N LEU A 206 0.34 4.77 -15.28
CA LEU A 206 0.71 4.45 -13.90
C LEU A 206 2.09 3.79 -13.86
N ILE A 207 2.66 3.69 -12.65
CA ILE A 207 3.81 2.81 -12.41
C ILE A 207 3.41 1.34 -12.62
N PRO A 208 4.37 0.41 -12.77
CA PRO A 208 4.05 -1.00 -12.86
C PRO A 208 3.63 -1.61 -11.52
N ALA A 209 2.68 -2.56 -11.53
CA ALA A 209 2.39 -3.42 -10.38
C ALA A 209 3.23 -4.71 -10.48
N ARG A 210 4.44 -4.67 -9.91
CA ARG A 210 5.48 -5.73 -10.06
C ARG A 210 4.96 -7.14 -9.82
N TYR A 211 5.38 -8.07 -10.67
CA TYR A 211 5.00 -9.50 -10.74
C TYR A 211 3.53 -9.80 -11.04
N ALA A 212 2.63 -8.81 -11.15
CA ALA A 212 1.18 -9.07 -11.29
C ALA A 212 0.80 -9.85 -12.56
N ARG A 213 1.63 -9.80 -13.61
CA ARG A 213 1.48 -10.66 -14.80
C ARG A 213 1.91 -12.09 -14.50
N ALA A 214 3.09 -12.28 -13.91
CA ALA A 214 3.65 -13.60 -13.60
C ALA A 214 2.78 -14.36 -12.58
N ASP A 215 2.31 -13.64 -11.56
CA ASP A 215 1.27 -14.07 -10.61
C ASP A 215 0.06 -14.71 -11.34
N ALA A 216 -0.53 -13.99 -12.30
CA ALA A 216 -1.68 -14.46 -13.08
C ALA A 216 -1.35 -15.61 -14.04
N GLU A 217 -0.19 -15.57 -14.71
CA GLU A 217 0.27 -16.68 -15.57
C GLU A 217 0.43 -17.98 -14.76
N GLN A 218 0.97 -17.92 -13.55
CA GLN A 218 1.15 -19.09 -12.70
C GLN A 218 -0.15 -19.57 -12.03
N VAL A 219 -1.07 -18.67 -11.66
CA VAL A 219 -2.45 -19.06 -11.26
C VAL A 219 -3.17 -19.79 -12.40
N ALA A 220 -3.04 -19.34 -13.65
CA ALA A 220 -3.60 -20.04 -14.80
C ALA A 220 -2.95 -21.42 -15.05
N ASN A 221 -1.67 -21.60 -14.73
CA ASN A 221 -0.99 -22.90 -14.75
C ASN A 221 -1.52 -23.84 -13.64
N TYR A 222 -1.71 -23.33 -12.42
CA TYR A 222 -2.30 -24.10 -11.32
C TYR A 222 -3.73 -24.52 -11.64
N LEU A 223 -4.56 -23.66 -12.24
CA LEU A 223 -5.93 -24.01 -12.64
C LEU A 223 -6.00 -25.20 -13.62
N ARG A 224 -5.06 -25.27 -14.58
CA ARG A 224 -4.95 -26.42 -15.50
C ARG A 224 -4.55 -27.70 -14.74
N ALA A 225 -3.63 -27.61 -13.79
CA ALA A 225 -3.26 -28.72 -12.90
C ALA A 225 -4.41 -29.14 -11.97
N LEU A 226 -5.25 -28.19 -11.53
CA LEU A 226 -6.50 -28.38 -10.78
C LEU A 226 -7.66 -28.91 -11.67
N GLY A 227 -7.37 -29.34 -12.90
CA GLY A 227 -8.31 -30.04 -13.79
C GLY A 227 -9.24 -29.16 -14.63
N TYR A 228 -9.10 -27.83 -14.60
CA TYR A 228 -9.92 -26.91 -15.41
C TYR A 228 -9.60 -27.11 -16.91
N ALA A 229 -10.62 -27.21 -17.74
CA ALA A 229 -10.44 -27.30 -19.19
C ALA A 229 -9.83 -25.99 -19.73
N PRO A 230 -8.78 -26.00 -20.58
CA PRO A 230 -8.10 -24.76 -21.02
C PRO A 230 -9.01 -23.72 -21.69
N ARG A 231 -10.05 -24.18 -22.42
CA ARG A 231 -11.09 -23.32 -23.03
C ARG A 231 -12.02 -22.62 -22.03
N ASN A 232 -12.01 -23.01 -20.76
CA ASN A 232 -12.78 -22.42 -19.67
C ASN A 232 -11.91 -21.49 -18.79
N VAL A 233 -10.67 -21.19 -19.18
CA VAL A 233 -9.73 -20.35 -18.40
C VAL A 233 -9.34 -19.15 -19.26
N GLU A 234 -10.10 -18.07 -19.16
CA GLU A 234 -9.81 -16.81 -19.85
C GLU A 234 -8.68 -16.06 -19.11
N VAL A 235 -7.70 -15.54 -19.84
CA VAL A 235 -6.49 -14.95 -19.24
C VAL A 235 -6.15 -13.60 -19.89
N LEU A 236 -6.54 -12.52 -19.20
CA LEU A 236 -6.30 -11.14 -19.58
C LEU A 236 -5.00 -10.63 -18.93
N LEU A 237 -3.99 -10.32 -19.74
CA LEU A 237 -2.67 -9.87 -19.27
C LEU A 237 -2.32 -8.51 -19.88
N ASN A 238 -1.79 -7.61 -19.05
CA ASN A 238 -1.26 -6.28 -19.44
C ASN A 238 -2.12 -5.59 -20.52
N GLU A 239 -1.59 -5.42 -21.73
CA GLU A 239 -2.21 -4.68 -22.84
C GLU A 239 -3.56 -5.26 -23.29
N ARG A 240 -3.85 -6.53 -22.97
CA ARG A 240 -5.15 -7.19 -23.23
C ARG A 240 -6.17 -6.98 -22.10
N ALA A 241 -5.75 -6.51 -20.93
CA ALA A 241 -6.60 -6.27 -19.76
C ALA A 241 -7.12 -4.81 -19.71
N THR A 242 -7.77 -4.38 -20.80
CA THR A 242 -8.40 -3.06 -20.90
C THR A 242 -9.75 -3.01 -20.17
N GLN A 243 -10.26 -1.81 -19.89
CA GLN A 243 -11.57 -1.61 -19.23
C GLN A 243 -12.70 -2.32 -20.01
N ALA A 244 -12.66 -2.24 -21.34
CA ALA A 244 -13.59 -2.92 -22.22
C ALA A 244 -13.44 -4.45 -22.21
N ALA A 245 -12.20 -4.97 -22.23
CA ALA A 245 -11.94 -6.41 -22.20
C ALA A 245 -12.35 -7.05 -20.87
N ILE A 246 -12.01 -6.40 -19.74
CA ILE A 246 -12.41 -6.84 -18.40
C ILE A 246 -13.93 -6.83 -18.25
N ARG A 247 -14.61 -5.79 -18.77
CA ARG A 247 -16.08 -5.72 -18.80
C ARG A 247 -16.69 -6.86 -19.61
N LEU A 248 -16.23 -7.09 -20.85
CA LEU A 248 -16.72 -8.18 -21.70
C LEU A 248 -16.48 -9.56 -21.07
N ALA A 249 -15.34 -9.75 -20.41
CA ALA A 249 -15.03 -11.00 -19.72
C ALA A 249 -15.98 -11.28 -18.55
N LEU A 250 -16.31 -10.26 -17.74
CA LEU A 250 -17.17 -10.38 -16.56
C LEU A 250 -18.67 -10.36 -16.87
N GLU A 251 -19.11 -9.52 -17.81
CA GLU A 251 -20.53 -9.25 -18.06
C GLU A 251 -21.13 -10.08 -19.21
N GLN A 252 -20.30 -10.70 -20.06
CA GLN A 252 -20.75 -11.55 -21.18
C GLN A 252 -20.09 -12.94 -21.18
N TRP A 253 -18.76 -13.03 -21.30
CA TRP A 253 -18.06 -14.32 -21.45
C TRP A 253 -18.29 -15.25 -20.26
N LEU A 254 -18.13 -14.76 -19.03
CA LEU A 254 -18.29 -15.57 -17.83
C LEU A 254 -19.73 -16.10 -17.66
N PRO A 255 -20.80 -15.29 -17.79
CA PRO A 255 -22.18 -15.81 -17.90
C PRO A 255 -22.38 -16.87 -18.98
N ASP A 256 -21.82 -16.71 -20.18
CA ASP A 256 -22.01 -17.64 -21.30
C ASP A 256 -21.34 -19.02 -21.07
N HIS A 257 -20.30 -19.08 -20.24
CA HIS A 257 -19.53 -20.31 -19.97
C HIS A 257 -19.96 -21.02 -18.67
N VAL A 258 -20.71 -20.36 -17.78
CA VAL A 258 -21.11 -20.88 -16.47
C VAL A 258 -22.34 -21.79 -16.54
N ARG A 259 -22.31 -22.86 -15.73
CA ARG A 259 -23.36 -23.88 -15.60
C ARG A 259 -23.74 -24.07 -14.13
N ALA A 260 -24.90 -24.68 -13.89
CA ALA A 260 -25.43 -24.96 -12.55
C ALA A 260 -24.48 -25.75 -11.65
N ASP A 261 -23.60 -26.57 -12.23
CA ASP A 261 -22.60 -27.39 -11.54
C ASP A 261 -21.19 -26.76 -11.49
N SER A 262 -20.94 -25.66 -12.24
CA SER A 262 -19.65 -24.97 -12.31
C SER A 262 -19.20 -24.42 -10.95
N ARG A 263 -17.93 -24.67 -10.59
CA ARG A 263 -17.17 -23.74 -9.74
C ARG A 263 -16.60 -22.63 -10.61
N VAL A 264 -16.63 -21.40 -10.10
CA VAL A 264 -16.04 -20.24 -10.73
C VAL A 264 -14.90 -19.71 -9.86
N LEU A 265 -13.75 -19.39 -10.47
CA LEU A 265 -12.70 -18.57 -9.85
C LEU A 265 -12.46 -17.30 -10.67
N VAL A 266 -12.61 -16.14 -10.06
CA VAL A 266 -12.10 -14.87 -10.60
C VAL A 266 -10.84 -14.49 -9.83
N TYR A 267 -9.72 -14.40 -10.53
CA TYR A 267 -8.44 -13.96 -9.98
C TYR A 267 -8.04 -12.61 -10.58
N TYR A 268 -7.59 -11.68 -9.73
CA TYR A 268 -7.03 -10.40 -10.14
C TYR A 268 -5.74 -10.10 -9.37
N SER A 269 -4.66 -9.80 -10.09
CA SER A 269 -3.45 -9.16 -9.55
C SER A 269 -3.16 -7.86 -10.30
N GLY A 270 -2.85 -6.81 -9.55
CA GLY A 270 -2.56 -5.48 -10.10
C GLY A 270 -2.93 -4.34 -9.15
N HIS A 271 -3.16 -3.15 -9.71
CA HIS A 271 -3.55 -1.97 -8.97
C HIS A 271 -5.02 -1.99 -8.53
N GLY A 272 -5.25 -1.67 -7.25
CA GLY A 272 -6.57 -1.29 -6.73
C GLY A 272 -6.65 0.23 -6.49
N SER A 273 -7.87 0.75 -6.37
CA SER A 273 -8.13 2.14 -5.98
C SER A 273 -9.37 2.27 -5.09
N VAL A 274 -9.53 3.42 -4.45
CA VAL A 274 -10.67 3.80 -3.63
C VAL A 274 -11.13 5.22 -3.98
N ASN A 275 -12.44 5.41 -4.13
CA ASN A 275 -13.05 6.73 -4.23
C ASN A 275 -13.12 7.34 -2.82
N PRO A 276 -12.43 8.46 -2.52
CA PRO A 276 -12.30 8.98 -1.16
C PRO A 276 -13.61 9.56 -0.61
N ALA A 277 -14.56 9.94 -1.48
CA ALA A 277 -15.83 10.52 -1.05
C ALA A 277 -16.85 9.43 -0.62
N THR A 278 -16.76 8.23 -1.19
CA THR A 278 -17.72 7.14 -0.92
C THR A 278 -17.11 6.00 -0.09
N GLY A 279 -15.80 5.76 -0.21
CA GLY A 279 -15.11 4.56 0.25
C GLY A 279 -15.25 3.35 -0.70
N GLU A 280 -15.90 3.51 -1.86
CA GLU A 280 -16.07 2.45 -2.85
C GLU A 280 -14.74 2.12 -3.54
N THR A 281 -14.49 0.83 -3.81
CA THR A 281 -13.22 0.36 -4.36
C THR A 281 -13.34 -0.08 -5.82
N TYR A 282 -12.23 0.00 -6.54
CA TYR A 282 -12.16 -0.16 -7.99
C TYR A 282 -10.94 -1.00 -8.37
N LEU A 283 -11.11 -1.97 -9.28
CA LEU A 283 -10.00 -2.61 -10.00
C LEU A 283 -9.53 -1.67 -11.11
N VAL A 284 -8.22 -1.52 -11.30
CA VAL A 284 -7.64 -0.59 -12.29
C VAL A 284 -7.16 -1.35 -13.53
N PRO A 285 -7.80 -1.19 -14.71
CA PRO A 285 -7.36 -1.75 -15.98
C PRO A 285 -6.03 -1.18 -16.49
N HIS A 286 -5.44 -1.82 -17.49
CA HIS A 286 -4.20 -1.36 -18.15
C HIS A 286 -4.28 0.07 -18.71
N ASP A 287 -5.44 0.43 -19.28
CA ASP A 287 -5.82 1.74 -19.79
C ASP A 287 -6.45 2.67 -18.72
N GLY A 288 -6.36 2.27 -17.44
CA GLY A 288 -6.82 3.06 -16.30
C GLY A 288 -6.06 4.38 -16.14
N ASP A 289 -6.81 5.47 -15.98
CA ASP A 289 -6.30 6.84 -15.86
C ASP A 289 -6.54 7.40 -14.45
N PRO A 290 -5.49 7.79 -13.68
CA PRO A 290 -5.68 8.37 -12.35
C PRO A 290 -6.44 9.69 -12.34
N ALA A 291 -6.50 10.44 -13.45
CA ALA A 291 -7.27 11.68 -13.57
C ALA A 291 -8.76 11.44 -13.85
N TYR A 292 -9.11 10.33 -14.50
CA TYR A 292 -10.49 9.99 -14.91
C TYR A 292 -10.97 8.65 -14.31
N LEU A 293 -10.43 8.29 -13.15
CA LEU A 293 -10.41 6.91 -12.66
C LEU A 293 -11.82 6.31 -12.46
N LEU A 294 -12.81 7.10 -12.06
CA LEU A 294 -14.20 6.64 -11.90
C LEU A 294 -14.86 6.23 -13.23
N SER A 295 -14.31 6.65 -14.37
CA SER A 295 -14.77 6.26 -15.72
C SER A 295 -13.91 5.15 -16.33
N THR A 296 -12.61 5.13 -16.06
CA THR A 296 -11.65 4.18 -16.64
C THR A 296 -11.39 2.93 -15.79
N ALA A 297 -11.85 2.89 -14.53
CA ALA A 297 -11.71 1.73 -13.64
C ALA A 297 -13.00 0.91 -13.54
N TYR A 298 -12.91 -0.30 -12.98
CA TYR A 298 -14.04 -1.22 -12.82
C TYR A 298 -14.46 -1.32 -11.33
N PRO A 299 -15.68 -0.89 -10.93
CA PRO A 299 -16.12 -0.93 -9.53
C PRO A 299 -16.21 -2.36 -8.97
N THR A 300 -15.66 -2.61 -7.77
CA THR A 300 -15.73 -3.93 -7.12
C THR A 300 -17.16 -4.29 -6.70
N LYS A 301 -17.98 -3.30 -6.35
CA LYS A 301 -19.42 -3.46 -6.13
C LYS A 301 -20.15 -4.05 -7.35
N MET A 302 -19.76 -3.62 -8.55
CA MET A 302 -20.31 -4.13 -9.80
C MET A 302 -19.77 -5.54 -10.11
N LEU A 303 -18.52 -5.84 -9.72
CA LEU A 303 -17.96 -7.20 -9.76
C LEU A 303 -18.80 -8.15 -8.88
N TYR A 304 -18.97 -7.84 -7.59
CA TYR A 304 -19.69 -8.73 -6.67
C TYR A 304 -21.17 -8.91 -7.05
N ALA A 305 -21.85 -7.84 -7.49
CA ALA A 305 -23.21 -7.93 -8.02
C ALA A 305 -23.31 -8.88 -9.22
N LYS A 306 -22.47 -8.70 -10.25
CA LYS A 306 -22.48 -9.56 -11.45
C LYS A 306 -22.08 -11.00 -11.17
N LEU A 307 -21.16 -11.23 -10.23
CA LEU A 307 -20.79 -12.57 -9.80
C LEU A 307 -21.87 -13.27 -8.96
N ALA A 308 -22.64 -12.53 -8.16
CA ALA A 308 -23.78 -13.06 -7.41
C ALA A 308 -25.03 -13.36 -8.28
N GLU A 309 -25.08 -12.83 -9.50
CA GLU A 309 -26.09 -13.18 -10.51
C GLU A 309 -25.81 -14.53 -11.21
N LEU A 310 -24.59 -15.07 -11.10
CA LEU A 310 -24.19 -16.30 -11.77
C LEU A 310 -24.91 -17.52 -11.20
N LYS A 311 -25.47 -18.35 -12.08
CA LYS A 311 -26.09 -19.63 -11.73
C LYS A 311 -25.03 -20.73 -11.60
N ALA A 312 -24.04 -20.49 -10.75
CA ALA A 312 -22.93 -21.40 -10.44
C ALA A 312 -23.18 -22.21 -9.16
N LYS A 313 -22.43 -23.30 -8.97
CA LYS A 313 -22.38 -24.06 -7.71
C LYS A 313 -21.69 -23.27 -6.60
N GLN A 314 -20.62 -22.55 -6.96
CA GLN A 314 -19.91 -21.59 -6.11
C GLN A 314 -19.11 -20.61 -6.98
N VAL A 315 -18.86 -19.41 -6.46
CA VAL A 315 -17.96 -18.41 -7.04
C VAL A 315 -16.95 -17.99 -5.97
N VAL A 316 -15.67 -18.06 -6.30
CA VAL A 316 -14.56 -17.54 -5.50
C VAL A 316 -13.95 -16.34 -6.23
N VAL A 317 -13.61 -15.30 -5.48
CA VAL A 317 -12.83 -14.17 -5.97
C VAL A 317 -11.53 -14.07 -5.16
N THR A 318 -10.40 -13.99 -5.85
CA THR A 318 -9.06 -13.84 -5.26
C THR A 318 -8.46 -12.53 -5.75
N LEU A 319 -8.19 -11.59 -4.83
CA LEU A 319 -7.76 -10.22 -5.16
C LEU A 319 -6.39 -9.87 -4.55
N ASP A 320 -5.34 -9.80 -5.36
CA ASP A 320 -4.02 -9.30 -4.96
C ASP A 320 -3.80 -7.85 -5.43
N SER A 321 -4.35 -6.91 -4.65
CA SER A 321 -4.34 -5.47 -4.93
C SER A 321 -4.60 -4.64 -3.68
N CYS A 322 -4.15 -3.38 -3.65
CA CYS A 322 -4.36 -2.46 -2.53
C CYS A 322 -5.55 -1.53 -2.78
N PHE A 323 -6.53 -1.50 -1.89
CA PHE A 323 -7.68 -0.56 -1.96
C PHE A 323 -7.60 0.58 -0.93
N SER A 324 -6.41 0.87 -0.42
CA SER A 324 -6.17 1.81 0.68
C SER A 324 -5.84 3.25 0.26
N GLY A 325 -5.54 3.46 -1.03
CA GLY A 325 -4.92 4.69 -1.51
C GLY A 325 -3.48 4.89 -0.99
N GLN A 326 -2.84 3.85 -0.45
CA GLN A 326 -1.45 3.90 0.05
C GLN A 326 -0.66 2.65 -0.37
N GLY A 327 0.65 2.81 -0.53
CA GLY A 327 1.56 1.72 -0.89
C GLY A 327 1.52 1.29 -2.36
N GLY A 328 2.44 0.39 -2.72
CA GLY A 328 2.82 0.10 -4.11
C GLY A 328 1.66 -0.24 -5.05
N ARG A 329 0.97 -1.36 -4.80
CA ARG A 329 -0.19 -1.83 -5.59
C ARG A 329 -1.48 -0.99 -5.39
N SER A 330 -1.40 0.27 -4.92
CA SER A 330 -2.54 1.20 -4.84
C SER A 330 -2.41 2.45 -5.72
N VAL A 331 -3.51 2.84 -6.34
CA VAL A 331 -3.64 4.05 -7.16
C VAL A 331 -4.50 5.08 -6.44
N LEU A 332 -3.90 6.22 -6.10
CA LEU A 332 -4.65 7.42 -5.79
C LEU A 332 -5.16 8.08 -7.08
N MET A 333 -6.42 8.52 -7.06
CA MET A 333 -6.96 9.50 -8.01
C MET A 333 -6.12 10.80 -7.94
N GLU A 334 -6.02 11.55 -9.04
CA GLU A 334 -5.25 12.79 -9.03
C GLU A 334 -5.88 13.83 -8.09
N GLY A 335 -5.06 14.43 -7.22
CA GLY A 335 -5.51 15.38 -6.19
C GLY A 335 -6.26 14.78 -4.99
N ALA A 336 -6.50 13.46 -4.97
CA ALA A 336 -7.21 12.80 -3.87
C ALA A 336 -6.30 12.45 -2.69
N ARG A 337 -6.83 12.58 -1.46
CA ARG A 337 -6.25 11.99 -0.25
C ARG A 337 -6.59 10.49 -0.16
N PRO A 338 -5.78 9.67 0.53
CA PRO A 338 -6.13 8.29 0.85
C PRO A 338 -7.42 8.19 1.67
N ALA A 339 -8.09 7.04 1.59
CA ALA A 339 -9.33 6.78 2.30
C ALA A 339 -9.47 5.31 2.71
N VAL A 340 -10.34 5.04 3.69
CA VAL A 340 -10.66 3.69 4.12
C VAL A 340 -11.63 3.06 3.12
N ALA A 341 -11.28 1.89 2.58
CA ALA A 341 -12.19 1.07 1.78
C ALA A 341 -13.43 0.65 2.59
N LYS A 342 -14.63 1.07 2.15
CA LYS A 342 -15.90 0.54 2.65
C LYS A 342 -16.20 -0.80 1.97
N LEU A 343 -15.67 -1.86 2.58
CA LEU A 343 -15.78 -3.24 2.12
C LEU A 343 -17.05 -3.97 2.62
N GLU A 344 -18.01 -3.23 3.16
CA GLU A 344 -19.35 -3.71 3.53
C GLU A 344 -20.28 -3.66 2.31
N ASP A 345 -20.21 -4.68 1.46
CA ASP A 345 -21.17 -4.87 0.37
C ASP A 345 -22.15 -6.01 0.74
N PRO A 346 -23.47 -5.74 0.85
CA PRO A 346 -24.47 -6.76 1.14
C PRO A 346 -24.53 -7.91 0.12
N THR A 347 -24.03 -7.75 -1.10
CA THR A 347 -23.94 -8.84 -2.09
C THR A 347 -22.97 -9.95 -1.64
N LEU A 348 -22.02 -9.65 -0.75
CA LEU A 348 -21.12 -10.65 -0.14
C LEU A 348 -21.83 -11.56 0.88
N ALA A 349 -23.11 -11.33 1.16
CA ALA A 349 -23.97 -12.28 1.88
C ALA A 349 -24.62 -13.34 0.95
N ALA A 350 -24.39 -13.28 -0.37
CA ALA A 350 -24.85 -14.30 -1.31
C ALA A 350 -24.23 -15.66 -0.98
N ARG A 351 -25.07 -16.67 -0.68
CA ARG A 351 -24.67 -17.98 -0.12
C ARG A 351 -23.63 -18.77 -0.94
N HIS A 352 -23.42 -18.42 -2.20
CA HIS A 352 -22.53 -19.09 -3.14
C HIS A 352 -21.32 -18.24 -3.57
N LEU A 353 -21.11 -17.04 -3.01
CA LEU A 353 -19.99 -16.15 -3.32
C LEU A 353 -19.05 -16.03 -2.11
N ALA A 354 -17.74 -16.08 -2.34
CA ALA A 354 -16.72 -15.74 -1.35
C ALA A 354 -15.54 -14.99 -1.98
N VAL A 355 -14.91 -14.11 -1.19
CA VAL A 355 -13.82 -13.22 -1.61
C VAL A 355 -12.67 -13.35 -0.62
N LEU A 356 -11.47 -13.64 -1.13
CA LEU A 356 -10.20 -13.64 -0.42
C LEU A 356 -9.31 -12.54 -1.00
N ALA A 357 -9.01 -11.50 -0.22
CA ALA A 357 -8.20 -10.36 -0.65
C ALA A 357 -6.88 -10.28 0.11
N ALA A 358 -5.83 -9.78 -0.55
CA ALA A 358 -4.47 -9.72 -0.04
C ALA A 358 -4.23 -8.75 1.13
N SER A 359 -5.12 -7.77 1.33
CA SER A 359 -5.02 -6.74 2.38
C SER A 359 -6.40 -6.29 2.84
N GLU A 360 -6.55 -5.89 4.10
CA GLU A 360 -7.77 -5.30 4.67
C GLU A 360 -7.70 -3.77 4.81
N GLY A 361 -8.85 -3.08 4.70
CA GLY A 361 -8.99 -1.66 5.07
C GLY A 361 -8.00 -0.72 4.38
N THR A 362 -7.07 -0.15 5.16
CA THR A 362 -6.03 0.80 4.70
C THR A 362 -4.64 0.17 4.53
N GLN A 363 -4.53 -1.15 4.61
CA GLN A 363 -3.24 -1.86 4.52
C GLN A 363 -2.72 -1.98 3.08
N ILE A 364 -1.53 -2.55 2.93
CA ILE A 364 -0.77 -2.58 1.66
C ILE A 364 -0.47 -4.03 1.29
N SER A 365 -0.80 -4.45 0.06
CA SER A 365 -0.22 -5.64 -0.55
C SER A 365 1.19 -5.35 -1.06
N THR A 366 2.18 -6.10 -0.56
CA THR A 366 3.57 -6.07 -1.03
C THR A 366 3.92 -7.31 -1.85
N PHE A 367 5.17 -7.41 -2.31
CA PHE A 367 5.72 -8.53 -3.05
C PHE A 367 6.94 -9.14 -2.34
N SER A 368 7.25 -10.39 -2.65
CA SER A 368 8.48 -11.03 -2.19
C SER A 368 9.55 -10.94 -3.27
N LYS A 369 10.60 -10.13 -3.03
CA LYS A 369 11.75 -10.00 -3.96
C LYS A 369 12.49 -11.33 -4.16
N ALA A 370 12.45 -12.24 -3.19
CA ALA A 370 13.07 -13.56 -3.27
C ALA A 370 12.23 -14.54 -4.11
N ASN A 371 10.92 -14.56 -3.88
CA ASN A 371 10.01 -15.50 -4.55
C ASN A 371 9.42 -14.97 -5.87
N ARG A 372 9.70 -13.70 -6.24
CA ARG A 372 9.31 -13.05 -7.51
C ARG A 372 7.80 -13.05 -7.79
N HIS A 373 7.02 -12.86 -6.73
CA HIS A 373 5.57 -12.92 -6.72
C HIS A 373 4.98 -11.83 -5.82
N GLY A 374 3.71 -11.49 -6.03
CA GLY A 374 2.88 -10.84 -5.00
C GLY A 374 2.90 -11.67 -3.72
N LEU A 375 3.09 -11.05 -2.55
CA LEU A 375 3.36 -11.78 -1.31
C LEU A 375 2.20 -12.69 -0.92
N PHE A 376 0.98 -12.21 -1.13
CA PHE A 376 -0.24 -12.99 -0.96
C PHE A 376 -0.35 -14.11 -1.99
N THR A 377 -0.11 -13.82 -3.28
CA THR A 377 -0.21 -14.83 -4.34
C THR A 377 0.81 -15.96 -4.19
N TYR A 378 2.05 -15.66 -3.78
CA TYR A 378 3.05 -16.66 -3.43
C TYR A 378 2.50 -17.66 -2.39
N TYR A 379 2.02 -17.16 -1.25
CA TYR A 379 1.50 -18.03 -0.20
C TYR A 379 0.17 -18.71 -0.58
N TRP A 380 -0.65 -18.12 -1.45
CA TRP A 380 -1.86 -18.75 -2.00
C TRP A 380 -1.53 -19.95 -2.89
N LEU A 381 -0.56 -19.81 -3.80
CA LEU A 381 -0.02 -20.91 -4.60
C LEU A 381 0.62 -21.97 -3.69
N LYS A 382 1.38 -21.54 -2.67
CA LYS A 382 1.99 -22.43 -1.67
C LYS A 382 0.96 -23.24 -0.88
N ALA A 383 -0.16 -22.63 -0.48
CA ALA A 383 -1.25 -23.35 0.19
C ALA A 383 -1.82 -24.49 -0.70
N LEU A 384 -1.92 -24.25 -2.01
CA LEU A 384 -2.35 -25.27 -2.98
C LEU A 384 -1.30 -26.38 -3.17
N GLN A 385 0.01 -26.07 -3.12
CA GLN A 385 1.06 -27.10 -3.07
C GLN A 385 0.95 -27.95 -1.79
N ASP A 386 0.80 -27.29 -0.65
CA ASP A 386 0.78 -27.89 0.70
C ASP A 386 -0.58 -28.52 1.05
N GLY A 387 -1.38 -28.88 0.04
CA GLY A 387 -2.55 -29.75 0.21
C GLY A 387 -3.85 -29.10 0.70
N GLN A 388 -3.91 -27.75 0.77
CA GLN A 388 -5.10 -27.01 1.19
C GLN A 388 -6.14 -26.94 0.05
N GLN A 389 -7.42 -27.04 0.39
CA GLN A 389 -8.50 -27.33 -0.57
C GLN A 389 -9.64 -26.31 -0.58
N ASP A 390 -10.15 -25.97 0.60
CA ASP A 390 -11.21 -24.98 0.77
C ASP A 390 -10.67 -23.60 1.16
N LEU A 391 -11.48 -22.57 0.91
CA LEU A 391 -11.03 -21.18 1.04
C LEU A 391 -10.73 -20.77 2.49
N ALA A 392 -11.34 -21.43 3.49
CA ALA A 392 -11.00 -21.20 4.89
C ALA A 392 -9.65 -21.82 5.24
N ALA A 393 -9.39 -23.08 4.86
CA ALA A 393 -8.08 -23.71 5.06
C ALA A 393 -6.94 -22.97 4.34
N ILE A 394 -7.20 -22.43 3.14
CA ILE A 394 -6.25 -21.56 2.42
C ILE A 394 -6.03 -20.25 3.19
N TYR A 395 -7.07 -19.59 3.68
CA TYR A 395 -6.93 -18.37 4.50
C TYR A 395 -6.13 -18.62 5.79
N ASP A 396 -6.45 -19.70 6.53
CA ASP A 396 -5.76 -20.08 7.77
C ASP A 396 -4.27 -20.39 7.52
N TYR A 397 -3.94 -20.95 6.35
CA TYR A 397 -2.54 -21.14 5.92
C TYR A 397 -1.84 -19.82 5.55
N VAL A 398 -2.51 -18.97 4.76
CA VAL A 398 -1.91 -17.78 4.10
C VAL A 398 -1.77 -16.60 5.06
N SER A 399 -2.80 -16.31 5.86
CA SER A 399 -2.89 -15.09 6.66
C SER A 399 -1.68 -14.84 7.58
N PRO A 400 -1.26 -15.78 8.46
CA PRO A 400 -0.11 -15.55 9.33
C PRO A 400 1.21 -15.41 8.55
N LYS A 401 1.40 -16.15 7.45
CA LYS A 401 2.65 -16.12 6.67
C LYS A 401 2.83 -14.80 5.93
N VAL A 402 1.76 -14.28 5.32
CA VAL A 402 1.74 -12.94 4.70
C VAL A 402 2.00 -11.87 5.75
N GLN A 403 1.34 -11.94 6.92
CA GLN A 403 1.56 -11.00 8.01
C GLN A 403 3.01 -11.00 8.50
N ASP A 404 3.64 -12.17 8.64
CA ASP A 404 5.01 -12.27 9.17
C ASP A 404 6.08 -11.85 8.16
N GLU A 405 6.00 -12.24 6.88
CA GLU A 405 6.95 -11.72 5.88
C GLU A 405 6.75 -10.21 5.62
N ALA A 406 5.50 -9.70 5.64
CA ALA A 406 5.25 -8.26 5.51
C ALA A 406 5.86 -7.44 6.66
N LYS A 407 5.78 -7.94 7.91
CA LYS A 407 6.45 -7.31 9.07
C LYS A 407 7.96 -7.18 8.86
N LEU A 408 8.62 -8.18 8.27
CA LEU A 408 10.06 -8.11 7.94
C LEU A 408 10.38 -7.01 6.91
N GLN A 409 9.42 -6.64 6.07
CA GLN A 409 9.51 -5.51 5.13
C GLN A 409 9.10 -4.16 5.77
N ASN A 410 8.71 -4.12 7.05
CA ASN A 410 8.06 -2.99 7.73
C ASN A 410 6.70 -2.59 7.12
N VAL A 411 6.00 -3.55 6.49
CA VAL A 411 4.68 -3.39 5.89
C VAL A 411 3.62 -4.09 6.76
N GLN A 412 2.47 -3.46 6.97
CA GLN A 412 1.30 -4.15 7.53
C GLN A 412 0.45 -4.72 6.40
N GLN A 413 0.35 -6.05 6.33
CA GLN A 413 -0.49 -6.77 5.39
C GLN A 413 -1.19 -7.96 6.06
N SER A 414 -2.50 -7.84 6.28
CA SER A 414 -3.42 -8.91 6.70
C SER A 414 -4.32 -9.26 5.52
N PRO A 415 -4.25 -10.48 4.98
CA PRO A 415 -5.29 -11.00 4.09
C PRO A 415 -6.66 -10.98 4.77
N SER A 416 -7.74 -10.85 3.99
CA SER A 416 -9.12 -10.88 4.52
C SER A 416 -10.02 -11.80 3.70
N LEU A 417 -10.90 -12.52 4.41
CA LEU A 417 -11.82 -13.51 3.84
C LEU A 417 -13.28 -13.13 4.17
N ARG A 418 -14.14 -13.10 3.15
CA ARG A 418 -15.56 -12.72 3.24
C ARG A 418 -16.43 -13.70 2.44
N PRO A 419 -17.45 -14.36 3.02
CA PRO A 419 -17.75 -14.44 4.45
C PRO A 419 -16.59 -15.11 5.23
N GLY A 420 -16.47 -14.81 6.53
CA GLY A 420 -15.30 -15.23 7.34
C GLY A 420 -15.13 -16.76 7.45
N PRO A 421 -13.92 -17.25 7.79
CA PRO A 421 -13.57 -18.68 7.70
C PRO A 421 -14.56 -19.61 8.40
N GLU A 422 -14.98 -19.30 9.64
CA GLU A 422 -15.96 -20.12 10.38
C GLU A 422 -17.34 -20.23 9.72
N GLN A 423 -17.70 -19.29 8.84
CA GLN A 423 -18.97 -19.33 8.11
C GLN A 423 -18.89 -20.20 6.85
N ILE A 424 -17.68 -20.42 6.32
CA ILE A 424 -17.45 -21.10 5.03
C ILE A 424 -16.52 -22.32 5.09
N ARG A 425 -16.01 -22.70 6.25
CA ARG A 425 -15.11 -23.85 6.46
C ARG A 425 -15.68 -25.12 5.80
N GLY A 426 -14.89 -25.75 4.92
CA GLY A 426 -15.31 -26.92 4.13
C GLY A 426 -16.25 -26.63 2.94
N LYS A 427 -16.51 -25.34 2.62
CA LYS A 427 -17.19 -24.87 1.40
C LYS A 427 -16.19 -24.12 0.52
N PHE A 428 -16.55 -23.80 -0.72
CA PHE A 428 -15.63 -23.12 -1.66
C PHE A 428 -14.35 -23.92 -1.92
N ALA A 429 -14.48 -25.25 -2.04
CA ALA A 429 -13.38 -26.14 -2.38
C ALA A 429 -12.90 -25.87 -3.81
N LEU A 430 -11.65 -25.40 -3.95
CA LEU A 430 -10.98 -25.20 -5.24
C LEU A 430 -10.57 -26.54 -5.85
N TRP A 431 -10.28 -27.54 -5.00
CA TRP A 431 -10.15 -28.91 -5.44
C TRP A 431 -10.55 -29.96 -4.41
N ASP A 432 -10.66 -31.20 -4.89
CA ASP A 432 -11.23 -32.36 -4.19
C ASP A 432 -10.11 -33.41 -4.07
N LYS A 433 -9.99 -34.13 -2.96
CA LYS A 433 -9.04 -35.25 -2.83
C LYS A 433 -9.63 -36.48 -3.55
N GLN A 434 -8.74 -37.35 -4.05
CA GLN A 434 -9.10 -38.74 -4.36
C GLN A 434 -9.22 -39.54 -3.06
#